data_AF-A0A2V5Z2K0-F1
#
_entry.id   AF-A0A2V5Z2K0-F1
#
_cell.length_a   1.000
_cell.length_b   1.000
_cell.length_c   1.000
_cell.angle_alpha   90.00
_cell.angle_beta   90.00
_cell.angle_gamma   90.00
#
_symmetry.space_group_name_H-M   'P 1'
#
loop_
_entity.id
_entity.type
_entity.pdbx_description
1 polymer ?
#
loop_
_entity_poly.entity_id
_entity_poly.type
_entity_poly.pdbx_seq_one_letter_code
_entity_poly.pdbx_strand_id
1 'polypeptide(L)' 'MRSYDSALLIVGHGSTVNPDSSAPTLAHAAEIRRREIFVDVACAFWKEEPSLRDAIFLFDPGTIKNV' A
#
# COMPACT_ATOMS: atom_id res chain seq x y z
N MET A 1 4.43 14.90 20.03
CA MET A 1 4.44 13.48 19.61
C MET A 1 3.64 13.41 18.32
N ARG A 2 4.24 13.06 17.17
CA ARG A 2 3.46 12.89 15.93
C ARG A 2 2.59 11.64 16.11
N SER A 3 1.28 11.82 16.20
CA SER A 3 0.32 10.72 16.17
C SER A 3 0.22 10.27 14.71
N TYR A 4 1.04 9.30 14.32
CA TYR A 4 0.80 8.57 13.09
C TYR A 4 -0.39 7.65 13.40
N ASP A 5 -1.61 8.08 13.10
CA ASP A 5 -2.84 7.27 13.27
C ASP A 5 -3.41 6.82 11.91
N SER A 6 -2.69 7.06 10.80
CA SER A 6 -3.14 6.74 9.45
C SER A 6 -2.14 5.89 8.68
N ALA A 7 -2.67 4.95 7.91
CA ALA A 7 -1.95 4.14 6.93
C ALA A 7 -2.31 4.56 5.50
N LEU A 8 -1.45 4.21 4.54
CA LEU A 8 -1.66 4.51 3.12
C LEU A 8 -1.68 3.24 2.28
N LEU A 9 -2.75 3.05 1.51
CA LEU A 9 -2.81 2.04 0.44
C LEU A 9 -2.63 2.72 -0.92
N ILE A 10 -1.62 2.29 -1.68
CA ILE A 10 -1.43 2.71 -3.06
C ILE A 10 -1.97 1.62 -3.98
N VAL A 11 -2.95 1.99 -4.81
CA VAL A 11 -3.60 1.07 -5.74
C VAL A 11 -3.04 1.26 -7.14
N GLY A 12 -2.50 0.18 -7.70
CA GLY A 12 -2.07 0.10 -9.09
C GLY A 12 -3.02 -0.74 -9.94
N HIS A 13 -3.06 -0.52 -11.24
CA HIS A 13 -3.79 -1.42 -12.14
C HIS A 13 -3.09 -2.80 -12.22
N GLY A 14 -1.76 -2.80 -12.31
CA GLY A 14 -0.98 -4.00 -12.59
C GLY A 14 -1.31 -4.61 -13.95
N SER A 15 -0.71 -5.75 -14.25
CA SER A 15 -0.84 -6.47 -15.50
C SER A 15 -0.54 -7.95 -15.32
N THR A 16 -1.35 -8.80 -15.95
CA THR A 16 -1.08 -10.24 -16.07
C THR A 16 -0.09 -10.56 -17.20
N VAL A 17 0.34 -9.57 -17.99
CA VAL A 17 1.17 -9.77 -19.20
C VAL A 17 2.46 -8.95 -19.20
N ASN A 18 2.61 -8.02 -18.26
CA ASN A 18 3.82 -7.22 -18.11
C ASN A 18 4.10 -6.97 -16.62
N PRO A 19 4.99 -7.76 -15.98
CA PRO A 19 5.28 -7.64 -14.55
C PRO A 19 5.92 -6.29 -14.19
N ASP A 20 6.52 -5.58 -15.14
CA ASP A 20 7.12 -4.26 -14.87
C ASP A 20 6.06 -3.16 -14.66
N SER A 21 4.78 -3.46 -14.94
CA SER A 21 3.69 -2.49 -14.79
C SER A 21 3.47 -2.06 -13.34
N SER A 22 3.84 -2.90 -12.37
CA SER A 22 3.75 -2.59 -10.94
C SER A 22 4.98 -1.86 -10.38
N ALA A 23 6.11 -1.84 -11.10
CA ALA A 23 7.35 -1.24 -10.63
C ALA A 23 7.23 0.23 -10.19
N PRO A 24 6.50 1.13 -10.91
CA PRO A 24 6.33 2.51 -10.48
C PRO A 24 5.54 2.63 -9.17
N THR A 25 4.49 1.83 -9.00
CA THR A 25 3.67 1.79 -7.79
C THR A 25 4.48 1.32 -6.59
N LEU A 26 5.26 0.25 -6.76
CA LEU A 26 6.14 -0.28 -5.73
C LEU A 26 7.24 0.73 -5.35
N ALA A 27 7.84 1.40 -6.33
CA ALA A 27 8.85 2.42 -6.09
C ALA A 27 8.27 3.62 -5.32
N HIS A 28 7.04 4.06 -5.63
CA HIS A 28 6.37 5.12 -4.88
C HIS A 28 6.03 4.71 -3.44
N ALA A 29 5.54 3.49 -3.21
CA ALA A 29 5.30 3.02 -1.85
C ALA A 29 6.59 2.93 -1.03
N ALA A 30 7.68 2.42 -1.63
CA ALA A 30 8.98 2.38 -0.98
C ALA A 30 9.46 3.79 -0.62
N GLU A 31 9.33 4.75 -1.54
CA GLU A 31 9.68 6.15 -1.29
C GLU A 31 8.89 6.76 -0.15
N ILE A 32 7.56 6.58 -0.12
CA ILE A 32 6.71 7.15 0.92
C ILE A 32 7.00 6.49 2.27
N ARG A 33 7.24 5.17 2.29
CA ARG A 33 7.64 4.45 3.50
C ARG A 33 8.94 5.00 4.09
N ARG A 34 9.93 5.34 3.25
CA ARG A 34 11.20 5.97 3.70
C ARG A 34 11.02 7.34 4.35
N ARG A 35 9.89 8.02 4.13
CA ARG A 35 9.62 9.34 4.71
C ARG A 35 8.99 9.28 6.10
N GLU A 36 8.57 8.09 6.55
CA GLU A 36 7.97 7.88 7.87
C GLU A 36 6.82 8.86 8.15
N ILE A 37 5.95 9.04 7.16
CA ILE A 37 4.78 9.94 7.22
C ILE A 37 3.51 9.19 7.69
N PHE A 38 3.44 7.89 7.41
CA PHE A 38 2.34 7.00 7.77
C PHE A 38 2.86 5.87 8.66
N VAL A 39 1.99 5.26 9.48
CA VAL A 39 2.34 4.07 10.28
C VAL A 39 2.69 2.88 9.41
N ASP A 40 2.01 2.78 8.26
CA ASP A 40 2.18 1.71 7.31
C ASP A 40 1.82 2.21 5.91
N VAL A 41 2.47 1.62 4.91
CA VAL A 41 2.28 1.92 3.50
C VAL A 41 2.30 0.58 2.75
N ALA A 42 1.20 0.25 2.07
CA ALA A 42 1.09 -0.99 1.29
C ALA A 42 0.71 -0.70 -0.17
N CYS A 43 0.89 -1.72 -1.02
CA CYS A 43 0.43 -1.71 -2.41
C CYS A 43 -0.60 -2.81 -2.62
N ALA A 44 -1.62 -2.52 -3.42
CA ALA A 44 -2.52 -3.52 -3.97
C ALA A 44 -2.75 -3.28 -5.47
N PHE A 45 -3.03 -4.35 -6.21
CA PHE A 45 -3.16 -4.31 -7.65
C PHE A 45 -4.47 -4.97 -8.10
N TRP A 46 -4.99 -4.53 -9.25
CA TRP A 46 -6.16 -5.18 -9.85
C TRP A 46 -5.77 -6.51 -10.51
N LYS A 47 -4.68 -6.52 -11.28
CA LYS A 47 -4.29 -7.67 -12.13
C LYS A 47 -3.09 -8.47 -11.60
N GLU A 48 -2.53 -8.07 -10.47
CA GLU A 48 -1.32 -8.66 -9.86
C GLU A 48 -1.55 -8.86 -8.35
N GLU A 49 -0.60 -9.51 -7.70
CA GLU A 49 -0.55 -9.61 -6.24
C GLU A 49 0.36 -8.53 -5.64
N PRO A 50 0.05 -7.96 -4.46
CA PRO A 50 -1.13 -8.26 -3.62
C PRO A 50 -2.44 -7.75 -4.25
N SER A 51 -3.49 -8.57 -4.22
CA SER A 51 -4.79 -8.23 -4.82
C SER A 51 -5.53 -7.13 -4.10
N LEU A 52 -6.22 -6.26 -4.86
CA LEU A 52 -7.18 -5.29 -4.34
C LEU A 52 -8.27 -5.89 -3.45
N ARG A 53 -8.61 -7.17 -3.66
CA ARG A 53 -9.61 -7.88 -2.85
C ARG A 53 -9.15 -8.09 -1.41
N ASP A 54 -7.84 -8.14 -1.20
CA ASP A 54 -7.22 -8.40 0.10
C ASP A 54 -6.79 -7.12 0.81
N ALA A 55 -7.13 -5.95 0.24
CA ALA A 55 -6.73 -4.63 0.73
C ALA A 55 -6.98 -4.41 2.23
N ILE A 56 -8.09 -4.92 2.76
CA ILE A 56 -8.45 -4.79 4.19
C ILE A 56 -7.54 -5.60 5.11
N PHE A 57 -6.89 -6.64 4.59
CA PHE A 57 -5.98 -7.50 5.34
C PHE A 57 -4.52 -7.06 5.23
N LEU A 58 -4.22 -6.05 4.40
CA LEU A 58 -2.85 -5.54 4.22
C LEU A 58 -2.35 -4.71 5.40
N PHE A 59 -3.24 -4.31 6.31
CA PHE A 59 -2.90 -3.49 7.46
C PHE A 59 -3.35 -4.15 8.76
N ASP A 60 -2.60 -3.90 9.83
CA ASP A 60 -3.00 -4.30 11.16
C ASP A 60 -4.20 -3.47 11.66
N PRO A 61 -5.35 -4.09 11.98
CA PRO A 61 -6.53 -3.41 12.52
C PRO A 61 -6.27 -2.69 13.85
N GLY A 62 -5.26 -3.12 14.62
CA GLY A 62 -4.87 -2.46 15.87
C GLY A 62 -4.09 -1.15 15.67
N THR A 63 -3.53 -0.96 14.48
CA THR A 63 -2.65 0.15 14.14
C THR A 63 -3.40 1.31 13.48
N ILE A 64 -4.51 1.04 12.80
CA ILE A 64 -5.38 2.06 12.20
C ILE A 64 -6.58 2.27 13.12
N LYS A 65 -6.62 3.37 13.88
CA LYS A 65 -7.80 3.69 14.70
C LYS A 65 -8.97 4.01 13.78
N ASN A 66 -10.06 3.25 13.92
CA ASN A 66 -11.31 3.50 13.22
C ASN A 66 -11.72 4.97 13.38
N VAL A 67 -11.97 5.64 12.24
CA VAL A 67 -12.51 7.01 12.17
C VAL A 67 -14.00 6.98 12.49
#